data_AF-A0A2E0KET6-F1
#
_entry.id   AF-A0A2E0KET6-F1
#
_cell.length_a   1.000
_cell.length_b   1.000
_cell.length_c   1.000
_cell.angle_alpha   90.00
_cell.angle_beta   90.00
_cell.angle_gamma   90.00
#
_symmetry.space_group_name_H-M   'P 1'
#
loop_
_entity.id
_entity.type
_entity.pdbx_description
1 polymer ?
#
loop_
_entity_poly.entity_id
_entity_poly.type
_entity_poly.pdbx_seq_one_letter_code
_entity_poly.pdbx_strand_id
1 'polypeptide(L)' 'MIDKRQGYLDAAQRLFAQARVAAEKGDVPESGSLILRALDQERRAGGVGPQVMQLIKPRQ' A
#
# COMPACT_ATOMS: atom_id res chain seq x y z
N MET A 1 -2.73 2.09 25.62
CA MET A 1 -1.90 1.40 24.61
C MET A 1 -2.30 1.96 23.25
N ILE A 2 -1.37 2.58 22.50
CA ILE A 2 -1.66 2.95 21.11
C ILE A 2 -1.91 1.65 20.36
N ASP A 3 -3.10 1.51 19.78
CA ASP A 3 -3.47 0.32 19.03
C ASP A 3 -2.53 0.22 17.81
N LYS A 4 -1.59 -0.73 17.85
CA LYS A 4 -0.60 -0.94 16.79
C LYS A 4 -1.27 -1.16 15.44
N ARG A 5 -2.48 -1.76 15.42
CA ARG A 5 -3.29 -1.89 14.21
C ARG A 5 -3.67 -0.53 13.65
N GLN A 6 -4.21 0.36 14.50
CA GLN A 6 -4.64 1.68 14.07
C GLN A 6 -3.47 2.49 13.51
N GLY A 7 -2.30 2.41 14.15
CA GLY A 7 -1.09 3.08 13.64
C GLY A 7 -0.68 2.62 12.24
N TYR A 8 -0.81 1.32 11.95
CA TYR A 8 -0.55 0.79 10.61
C TYR A 8 -1.62 1.21 9.59
N LEU A 9 -2.90 1.23 9.97
CA LEU A 9 -3.98 1.71 9.09
C LEU A 9 -3.83 3.20 8.75
N ASP A 10 -3.48 4.03 9.73
CA ASP A 10 -3.23 5.46 9.50
C ASP A 10 -2.03 5.68 8.57
N ALA A 11 -0.98 4.88 8.71
CA ALA A 11 0.18 4.91 7.82
C ALA A 11 -0.19 4.50 6.39
N ALA A 12 -1.01 3.45 6.23
CA ALA A 12 -1.52 3.02 4.92
C ALA A 12 -2.31 4.13 4.22
N GLN A 13 -3.25 4.76 4.93
CA GLN A 13 -4.08 5.85 4.37
C GLN A 13 -3.22 7.02 3.87
N ARG A 14 -2.18 7.41 4.63
CA ARG A 14 -1.25 8.47 4.20
C ARG A 14 -0.51 8.11 2.92
N LEU A 15 -0.04 6.86 2.81
CA LEU A 15 0.67 6.37 1.63
C LEU A 15 -0.25 6.32 0.41
N PHE A 16 -1.51 5.89 0.56
CA PHE A 16 -2.49 5.95 -0.53
C PHE A 16 -2.80 7.38 -0.99
N ALA A 17 -2.92 8.33 -0.05
CA ALA A 17 -3.11 9.74 -0.40
C ALA A 17 -1.93 10.28 -1.20
N GLN A 18 -0.69 9.95 -0.82
CA GLN A 18 0.50 10.31 -1.58
C GLN A 18 0.54 9.65 -2.95
N ALA A 19 0.16 8.36 -3.04
CA ALA A 19 0.11 7.64 -4.31
C ALA A 19 -0.86 8.28 -5.30
N ARG A 20 -2.00 8.77 -4.80
CA ARG A 20 -2.98 9.51 -5.61
C ARG A 20 -2.38 10.81 -6.15
N VAL A 21 -1.69 11.58 -5.30
CA VAL A 21 -1.02 12.82 -5.72
C VAL A 21 0.07 12.55 -6.76
N ALA A 22 0.84 11.47 -6.61
CA ALA A 22 1.84 11.06 -7.60
C ALA A 22 1.19 10.66 -8.94
N ALA A 23 0.10 9.89 -8.90
CA ALA A 23 -0.66 9.52 -10.10
C ALA A 23 -1.26 10.73 -10.82
N GLU A 24 -1.84 11.68 -10.08
CA GLU A 24 -2.38 12.93 -10.62
C GLU A 24 -1.30 13.80 -11.29
N LYS A 25 -0.04 13.68 -10.87
CA LYS A 25 1.11 14.33 -11.51
C LYS A 25 1.69 13.55 -12.68
N GLY A 26 1.16 12.37 -12.98
CA GLY A 26 1.70 11.46 -14.01
C GLY A 26 2.92 10.66 -13.58
N ASP A 27 3.30 10.71 -12.30
CA ASP A 27 4.40 9.92 -11.74
C ASP A 27 3.90 8.51 -11.35
N VAL A 28 3.70 7.70 -12.38
CA VAL A 28 3.22 6.31 -12.25
C VAL A 28 4.19 5.44 -11.45
N PRO A 29 5.54 5.52 -11.62
CA PRO A 29 6.48 4.74 -10.80
C PRO A 29 6.38 5.04 -9.31
N GLU A 30 6.37 6.32 -8.91
CA GLU A 30 6.29 6.70 -7.50
C GLU A 30 4.92 6.34 -6.91
N SER A 31 3.85 6.54 -7.67
CA SER A 31 2.50 6.11 -7.27
C SER A 31 2.45 4.60 -6.98
N GLY A 32 3.02 3.78 -7.86
CA GLY A 32 3.12 2.32 -7.67
C GLY A 32 3.91 1.95 -6.42
N SER A 33 5.07 2.57 -6.20
CA SER A 33 5.90 2.37 -5.00
C SER A 33 5.13 2.68 -3.71
N LEU A 34 4.40 3.79 -3.69
CA LEU A 34 3.59 4.22 -2.55
C LEU A 34 2.42 3.27 -2.27
N ILE A 35 1.76 2.75 -3.30
CA ILE A 35 0.69 1.74 -3.16
C ILE A 35 1.24 0.47 -2.52
N LEU A 36 2.37 -0.04 -3.00
CA LEU A 36 2.96 -1.27 -2.44
C LEU A 36 3.33 -1.10 -0.95
N ARG A 37 3.85 0.07 -0.58
CA ARG A 37 4.15 0.40 0.82
C ARG A 37 2.88 0.50 1.66
N ALA A 38 1.79 1.06 1.13
CA ALA A 38 0.51 1.16 1.83
C ALA A 38 -0.07 -0.24 2.13
N LEU A 39 -0.06 -1.13 1.13
CA LEU A 39 -0.48 -2.52 1.26
C LEU A 39 0.35 -3.29 2.29
N ASP A 40 1.65 -3.03 2.40
CA ASP A 40 2.48 -3.63 3.46
C ASP A 40 2.05 -3.16 4.86
N GLN A 41 1.61 -1.91 5.02
CA GLN A 41 1.06 -1.44 6.30
C GLN A 41 -0.28 -2.10 6.61
N GLU A 42 -1.19 -2.25 5.64
CA GLU A 42 -2.46 -2.99 5.83
C GLU A 42 -2.21 -4.45 6.24
N ARG A 43 -1.22 -5.09 5.60
CA ARG A 43 -0.76 -6.44 5.98
C ARG A 43 -0.27 -6.49 7.43
N ARG A 44 0.51 -5.50 7.87
CA ARG A 44 1.00 -5.39 9.26
C ARG A 44 -0.10 -5.08 10.27
N ALA A 45 -1.16 -4.40 9.86
CA ALA A 45 -2.36 -4.16 10.68
C ALA A 45 -3.17 -5.44 10.96
N GLY A 46 -2.85 -6.54 10.26
CA GLY A 46 -3.61 -7.79 10.29
C GLY A 46 -4.81 -7.78 9.35
N GLY A 47 -4.87 -6.82 8.40
CA GLY A 47 -5.90 -6.74 7.38
C GLY A 47 -5.59 -7.67 6.20
N VAL A 48 -6.49 -8.61 5.94
CA VAL A 48 -6.56 -9.36 4.67
C VAL A 48 -7.21 -8.46 3.63
N GLY A 49 -6.45 -7.49 3.10
CA GLY A 49 -6.80 -6.91 1.80
C GLY A 49 -6.71 -7.99 0.72
N PRO A 50 -7.45 -7.88 -0.41
CA PRO A 50 -7.36 -8.87 -1.48
C PRO A 50 -5.90 -8.99 -1.91
N GLN A 51 -5.30 -10.16 -1.62
CA GLN A 51 -3.92 -10.47 -1.96
C GLN A 51 -3.81 -10.50 -3.48
N VAL A 52 -3.41 -9.37 -4.09
CA VAL A 52 -2.82 -9.35 -5.44
C VAL A 52 -1.38 -9.88 -5.37
N MET A 53 -1.16 -10.99 -4.65
CA MET A 53 0.15 -11.64 -4.49
C MET A 53 0.35 -12.80 -5.47
N GLN A 54 -0.51 -12.95 -6.49
CA GLN A 54 -0.40 -14.05 -7.46
C GLN A 54 -0.39 -13.63 -8.94
N LEU A 55 -0.37 -12.33 -9.28
CA LEU A 55 -0.41 -11.94 -10.70
C LEU A 55 0.96 -11.92 -11.40
N ILE A 56 2.07 -11.97 -10.67
CA ILE A 56 3.39 -12.12 -11.27
C ILE A 56 3.82 -13.58 -11.18
N LYS A 57 3.37 -14.38 -12.14
CA LYS A 57 3.99 -15.68 -12.42
C LYS A 57 5.36 -15.39 -13.06
N PRO A 58 6.50 -15.88 -12.53
CA PRO A 58 7.77 -15.77 -13.24
C PRO A 58 7.63 -16.49 -14.58
N ARG A 59 7.94 -15.79 -15.66
CA ARG A 59 8.02 -16.37 -17.01
C ARG A 59 9.28 -17.23 -17.03
N GLN A 60 9.13 -18.52 -16.73
CA GLN A 60 9.98 -19.55 -17.34
C GLN A 60 9.58 -19.65 -18.81
#